data_AF-A0A1M3KW47-F1
#
_entry.id   AF-A0A1M3KW47-F1
#
_cell.length_a   1.000
_cell.length_b   1.000
_cell.length_c   1.000
_cell.angle_alpha   90.00
_cell.angle_beta   90.00
_cell.angle_gamma   90.00
#
_symmetry.space_group_name_H-M   'P 1'
#
loop_
_entity.id
_entity.type
_entity.pdbx_description
1 polymer ?
#
loop_
_entity_poly.entity_id
_entity_poly.type
_entity_poly.pdbx_seq_one_letter_code
_entity_poly.pdbx_strand_id
1 'polypeptide(L)'
;MPEFSIESNGRIEKTAVYYNGDQLRGVREIMLNLDENGTFDAVVQYQGTDEQLYTKQIFVDLLDNVQTMEPTFTEEEAAQLRLITIRSDGDINNTFVYINDEEQGGIVSLFLHMKAPAQTSQGSRPEFKAEITYRNDDDSLSTEGVF
;
A
#
# COMPACT_ATOMS: atom_id res chain seq x y z
N MET A 1 5.78 10.85 11.61
CA MET A 1 5.95 10.36 10.22
C MET A 1 4.71 9.59 9.88
N PRO A 2 4.01 9.92 8.78
CA PRO A 2 2.83 9.17 8.36
C PRO A 2 3.15 7.68 8.15
N GLU A 3 2.15 6.85 8.42
CA GLU A 3 2.18 5.41 8.25
C GLU A 3 1.09 5.00 7.27
N PHE A 4 1.45 4.21 6.26
CA PHE A 4 0.53 3.63 5.30
C PHE A 4 0.71 2.12 5.26
N SER A 5 -0.36 1.37 5.47
CA SER A 5 -0.28 -0.08 5.57
C SER A 5 -1.32 -0.77 4.71
N ILE A 6 -0.97 -1.96 4.22
CA ILE A 6 -1.85 -2.83 3.46
C ILE A 6 -1.75 -4.22 4.07
N GLU A 7 -2.89 -4.76 4.48
CA GLU A 7 -3.02 -6.11 5.00
C GLU A 7 -3.77 -6.96 3.98
N SER A 8 -3.12 -8.01 3.46
CA SER A 8 -3.68 -8.81 2.35
C SER A 8 -3.08 -10.22 2.27
N ASN A 9 -3.68 -11.05 1.42
CA ASN A 9 -3.11 -12.30 0.89
C ASN A 9 -2.96 -12.26 -0.65
N GLY A 10 -2.87 -11.06 -1.22
CA GLY A 10 -2.74 -10.84 -2.67
C GLY A 10 -4.06 -10.81 -3.43
N ARG A 11 -5.20 -10.81 -2.72
CA ARG A 11 -6.54 -10.75 -3.31
C ARG A 11 -7.28 -9.48 -2.88
N ILE A 12 -7.85 -8.76 -3.85
CA ILE A 12 -8.56 -7.49 -3.62
C ILE A 12 -9.70 -7.65 -2.60
N GLU A 13 -10.45 -8.76 -2.65
CA GLU A 13 -11.55 -9.04 -1.72
C GLU A 13 -11.09 -9.33 -0.28
N LYS A 14 -9.81 -9.64 -0.10
CA LYS A 14 -9.15 -9.89 1.19
C LYS A 14 -8.00 -8.89 1.37
N THR A 15 -8.30 -7.62 1.17
CA THR A 15 -7.35 -6.51 1.39
C THR A 15 -7.98 -5.42 2.24
N ALA A 16 -7.27 -5.00 3.28
CA ALA A 16 -7.55 -3.80 4.06
C ALA A 16 -6.39 -2.81 3.93
N VAL A 17 -6.71 -1.52 3.97
CA VAL A 17 -5.75 -0.42 3.78
C VAL A 17 -5.89 0.51 4.97
N TYR A 18 -4.76 0.94 5.53
CA TYR A 18 -4.71 1.73 6.74
C TYR A 18 -3.86 2.97 6.53
N TYR A 19 -4.23 4.06 7.20
CA TYR A 19 -3.42 5.27 7.30
C TYR A 19 -3.36 5.73 8.74
N ASN A 20 -2.16 5.79 9.31
CA ASN A 20 -1.90 6.10 10.73
C ASN A 20 -2.74 5.24 11.70
N GLY A 21 -2.93 3.96 11.38
CA GLY A 21 -3.69 3.01 12.19
C GLY A 21 -5.20 2.96 11.90
N ASP A 22 -5.76 3.96 11.22
CA ASP A 22 -7.19 3.96 10.86
C ASP A 22 -7.41 3.20 9.54
N GLN A 23 -8.35 2.24 9.53
CA GLN A 23 -8.70 1.54 8.29
C GLN A 23 -9.48 2.48 7.36
N LEU A 24 -8.99 2.62 6.14
CA LEU A 24 -9.60 3.44 5.10
C LEU A 24 -10.76 2.72 4.42
N ARG A 25 -11.82 3.47 4.11
CA ARG A 25 -12.95 3.03 3.30
C ARG A 25 -12.94 3.70 1.94
N GLY A 26 -13.37 2.97 0.91
CA GLY A 26 -13.59 3.55 -0.42
C GLY A 26 -12.30 3.76 -1.23
N VAL A 27 -11.19 3.15 -0.83
CA VAL A 27 -9.96 3.09 -1.63
C VAL A 27 -10.24 2.40 -2.97
N ARG A 28 -9.84 3.05 -4.06
CA ARG A 28 -10.08 2.59 -5.43
C ARG A 28 -8.79 2.14 -6.11
N GLU A 29 -7.71 2.87 -5.90
CA GLU A 29 -6.42 2.57 -6.51
C GLU A 29 -5.30 2.99 -5.58
N ILE A 30 -4.23 2.20 -5.54
CA ILE A 30 -2.98 2.50 -4.84
C ILE A 30 -1.86 2.23 -5.83
N MET A 31 -0.94 3.18 -5.97
CA MET A 31 0.32 3.00 -6.68
C MET A 31 1.46 3.44 -5.76
N LEU A 32 2.28 2.49 -5.34
CA LEU A 32 3.55 2.72 -4.68
C LEU A 32 4.67 2.25 -5.62
N ASN A 33 5.59 3.14 -5.93
CA ASN A 33 6.78 2.84 -6.70
C ASN A 33 7.95 3.58 -6.03
N LEU A 34 8.69 2.83 -5.22
CA LEU A 34 9.86 3.31 -4.50
C LEU A 34 11.09 2.68 -5.14
N ASP A 35 12.11 3.47 -5.43
CA ASP A 35 13.36 2.99 -6.03
C ASP A 35 14.55 3.72 -5.39
N GLU A 36 15.62 2.97 -5.07
CA GLU A 36 16.83 3.49 -4.44
C GLU A 36 17.51 4.62 -5.25
N ASN A 37 17.24 4.69 -6.56
CA ASN A 37 17.76 5.75 -7.44
C ASN A 37 16.95 7.05 -7.37
N GLY A 38 15.99 7.17 -6.46
CA GLY A 38 15.26 8.40 -6.16
C GLY A 38 13.83 8.47 -6.70
N THR A 39 13.26 7.35 -7.17
CA THR A 39 11.82 7.33 -7.50
C THR A 39 11.02 7.18 -6.21
N PHE A 40 10.05 8.07 -6.01
CA PHE A 40 9.13 8.02 -4.87
C PHE A 40 7.74 8.44 -5.35
N ASP A 41 7.01 7.49 -5.94
CA ASP A 41 5.60 7.68 -6.27
C ASP A 41 4.76 6.95 -5.24
N ALA A 42 3.90 7.66 -4.53
CA ALA A 42 3.05 7.06 -3.50
C ALA A 42 1.64 7.66 -3.56
N VAL A 43 0.87 7.18 -4.53
CA VAL A 43 -0.44 7.74 -4.89
C VAL A 43 -1.56 6.84 -4.40
N VAL A 44 -2.58 7.45 -3.79
CA VAL A 44 -3.84 6.79 -3.47
C VAL A 44 -4.99 7.50 -4.17
N GLN A 45 -5.93 6.73 -4.70
CA GLN A 45 -7.24 7.20 -5.10
C GLN A 45 -8.31 6.63 -4.16
N TYR A 46 -9.18 7.49 -3.64
CA TYR A 46 -10.27 7.10 -2.75
C TYR A 46 -11.54 7.92 -2.99
N GLN A 47 -12.67 7.38 -2.56
CA GLN A 47 -13.95 8.08 -2.55
C GLN A 47 -14.15 8.78 -1.21
N GLY A 48 -14.31 10.11 -1.23
CA GLY A 48 -14.53 10.90 -0.03
C GLY A 48 -15.95 10.81 0.52
N THR A 49 -16.19 11.38 1.70
CA THR A 49 -17.52 11.45 2.35
C THR A 49 -18.57 12.20 1.52
N ASP A 50 -18.14 13.04 0.59
CA ASP A 50 -18.95 13.80 -0.36
C ASP A 50 -19.17 13.07 -1.70
N GLU A 51 -18.83 11.77 -1.74
CA GLU A 51 -18.91 10.88 -2.91
C GLU A 51 -17.96 11.23 -4.06
N GLN A 52 -17.13 12.27 -3.94
CA GLN A 52 -16.14 12.64 -4.96
C GLN A 52 -14.90 11.72 -4.91
N LEU A 53 -14.24 11.56 -6.05
CA LEU A 53 -12.97 10.85 -6.13
C LEU A 53 -11.80 11.82 -5.93
N TYR A 54 -10.91 11.45 -5.01
CA TYR A 54 -9.68 12.19 -4.73
C TYR A 54 -8.48 11.35 -5.10
N THR A 55 -7.46 11.99 -5.68
CA THR A 55 -6.13 11.41 -5.90
C THR A 55 -5.12 12.23 -5.11
N LYS A 56 -4.34 11.58 -4.24
CA LYS A 56 -3.44 12.22 -3.28
C LYS A 56 -2.10 11.50 -3.21
N GLN A 57 -1.03 12.26 -2.95
CA GLN A 57 0.26 11.71 -2.53
C GLN A 57 0.19 11.35 -1.04
N ILE A 58 0.20 10.07 -0.71
CA ILE A 58 -0.17 9.54 0.62
C ILE A 58 0.68 10.09 1.78
N PHE A 59 1.97 10.37 1.54
CA PHE A 59 2.91 10.83 2.57
C PHE A 59 3.07 12.36 2.62
N VAL A 60 2.58 13.09 1.62
CA VAL A 60 2.84 14.53 1.45
C VAL A 60 1.55 15.35 1.53
N ASP A 61 0.47 14.84 0.96
CA ASP A 61 -0.81 15.55 0.93
C ASP A 61 -1.68 15.24 2.15
N LEU A 62 -2.55 16.18 2.49
CA LEU A 62 -3.65 15.92 3.42
C LEU A 62 -4.77 15.14 2.70
N LEU A 63 -5.26 14.08 3.37
CA LEU A 63 -6.38 13.27 2.91
C LEU A 63 -7.72 13.94 3.25
N ASP A 64 -8.13 14.88 2.40
CA ASP A 64 -9.41 15.57 2.54
C ASP A 64 -10.59 14.60 2.43
N ASN A 65 -11.62 14.79 3.27
CA ASN A 65 -12.89 14.03 3.23
C ASN A 65 -12.72 12.50 3.27
N VAL A 66 -11.59 11.99 3.79
CA VAL A 66 -11.33 10.55 3.84
C VAL A 66 -12.35 9.83 4.72
N GLN A 67 -12.81 8.67 4.25
CA GLN A 67 -13.70 7.80 5.03
C GLN A 67 -12.87 6.76 5.77
N THR A 68 -13.19 6.53 7.04
CA THR A 68 -12.62 5.43 7.83
C THR A 68 -13.71 4.42 8.18
N MET A 69 -13.29 3.24 8.63
CA MET A 69 -14.18 2.20 9.13
C MET A 69 -13.50 1.36 10.22
N GLU A 70 -14.30 0.62 10.97
CA GLU A 70 -13.79 -0.37 11.93
C GLU A 70 -12.98 -1.47 11.21
N PRO A 71 -11.99 -2.07 11.90
CA PRO A 71 -11.21 -3.19 11.39
C PRO A 71 -12.10 -4.29 10.79
N THR A 72 -11.80 -4.68 9.55
CA THR A 72 -12.60 -5.66 8.81
C THR A 72 -12.24 -7.10 9.13
N PHE A 73 -11.00 -7.35 9.55
CA PHE A 73 -10.51 -8.70 9.87
C PHE A 73 -10.52 -8.93 11.38
N THR A 74 -10.95 -10.12 11.77
CA THR A 74 -10.73 -10.62 13.13
C THR A 74 -9.26 -10.99 13.34
N GLU A 75 -8.81 -11.12 14.59
CA GLU A 75 -7.43 -11.55 14.89
C GLU A 75 -7.07 -12.89 14.22
N GLU A 76 -8.02 -13.84 14.17
CA GLU A 76 -7.83 -15.14 13.51
C GLU A 76 -7.67 -15.03 12.00
N GLU A 77 -8.38 -14.09 11.36
CA GLU A 77 -8.24 -13.83 9.93
C GLU A 77 -6.94 -13.09 9.62
N ALA A 78 -6.60 -12.07 10.42
CA ALA A 78 -5.36 -11.29 10.28
C ALA A 78 -4.12 -12.19 10.37
N ALA A 79 -4.14 -13.23 11.21
CA ALA A 79 -3.06 -14.22 11.31
C ALA A 79 -2.79 -15.00 10.01
N GLN A 80 -3.71 -14.97 9.04
CA GLN A 80 -3.56 -15.60 7.72
C GLN A 80 -3.21 -14.60 6.62
N LEU A 81 -3.08 -13.32 6.95
CA LEU A 81 -2.73 -12.25 6.04
C LEU A 81 -1.28 -11.83 6.29
N ARG A 82 -0.74 -11.06 5.35
CA ARG A 82 0.54 -10.40 5.48
C ARG A 82 0.29 -8.89 5.52
N LEU A 83 0.94 -8.22 6.45
CA LEU A 83 0.87 -6.77 6.64
C LEU A 83 2.15 -6.15 6.10
N ILE A 84 2.03 -5.28 5.10
CA ILE A 84 3.12 -4.37 4.71
C ILE A 84 2.82 -2.98 5.25
N THR A 85 3.80 -2.36 5.88
CA THR A 85 3.70 -1.00 6.43
C THR A 85 4.85 -0.16 5.91
N ILE A 86 4.54 0.99 5.34
CA ILE A 86 5.51 2.00 4.90
C ILE A 86 5.36 3.21 5.82
N ARG A 87 6.47 3.59 6.47
CA ARG A 87 6.57 4.83 7.24
C ARG A 87 7.49 5.77 6.50
N SER A 88 6.99 6.93 6.10
CA SER A 88 7.75 7.90 5.30
C SER A 88 7.24 9.32 5.51
N ASP A 89 8.13 10.31 5.37
CA ASP A 89 7.79 11.74 5.26
C ASP A 89 7.74 12.25 3.80
N GLY A 90 7.85 11.33 2.83
CA GLY A 90 7.92 11.63 1.40
C GLY A 90 9.35 11.66 0.84
N ASP A 91 10.39 11.50 1.68
CA ASP A 91 11.77 11.33 1.25
C ASP A 91 12.17 9.85 1.29
N ILE A 92 12.72 9.33 0.19
CA ILE A 92 13.21 7.95 0.09
C ILE A 92 14.28 7.64 1.14
N ASN A 93 15.10 8.63 1.53
CA ASN A 93 16.16 8.46 2.54
C ASN A 93 15.59 8.33 3.96
N ASN A 94 14.34 8.75 4.17
CA ASN A 94 13.62 8.65 5.43
C ASN A 94 12.35 7.80 5.27
N THR A 95 12.49 6.67 4.55
CA THR A 95 11.42 5.72 4.31
C THR A 95 11.80 4.35 4.84
N PHE A 96 10.91 3.77 5.64
CA PHE A 96 11.09 2.46 6.26
C PHE A 96 9.93 1.54 5.85
N VAL A 97 10.26 0.34 5.41
CA VAL A 97 9.29 -0.69 5.04
C VAL A 97 9.34 -1.80 6.09
N TYR A 98 8.17 -2.21 6.56
CA TYR A 98 7.99 -3.30 7.50
C TYR A 98 7.08 -4.34 6.88
N ILE A 99 7.37 -5.61 7.14
CA ILE A 99 6.52 -6.74 6.79
C ILE A 99 6.24 -7.51 8.08
N ASN A 100 4.96 -7.64 8.45
CA ASN A 100 4.53 -8.25 9.70
C ASN A 100 5.29 -7.69 10.91
N ASP A 101 5.39 -6.35 10.97
CA ASP A 101 6.10 -5.58 11.99
C ASP A 101 7.63 -5.77 12.04
N GLU A 102 8.21 -6.55 11.13
CA GLU A 102 9.66 -6.68 10.98
C GLU A 102 10.19 -5.69 9.94
N GLU A 103 11.14 -4.85 10.31
CA GLU A 103 11.78 -3.89 9.41
C GLU A 103 12.58 -4.63 8.32
N GLN A 104 12.40 -4.20 7.06
CA GLN A 104 13.02 -4.80 5.89
C GLN A 104 14.24 -3.96 5.45
N GLY A 105 15.42 -4.57 5.43
CA GLY A 105 16.65 -3.97 4.93
C GLY A 105 16.97 -4.35 3.48
N GLY A 106 17.89 -3.64 2.84
CA GLY A 106 18.43 -3.99 1.52
C GLY A 106 17.44 -3.85 0.36
N ILE A 107 16.35 -3.11 0.53
CA ILE A 107 15.37 -2.86 -0.53
C ILE A 107 15.99 -1.95 -1.59
N VAL A 108 15.98 -2.44 -2.83
CA VAL A 108 16.34 -1.69 -4.04
C VAL A 108 15.11 -1.01 -4.63
N SER A 109 13.99 -1.74 -4.69
CA SER A 109 12.72 -1.18 -5.12
C SER A 109 11.52 -1.88 -4.51
N LEU A 110 10.44 -1.13 -4.32
CA LEU A 110 9.11 -1.62 -3.93
C LEU A 110 8.12 -1.16 -4.98
N PHE A 111 7.47 -2.10 -5.64
CA PHE A 111 6.36 -1.84 -6.54
C PHE A 111 5.08 -2.45 -5.99
N LEU A 112 4.08 -1.62 -5.73
CA LEU A 112 2.75 -2.07 -5.36
C LEU A 112 1.70 -1.31 -6.18
N HIS A 113 0.92 -2.05 -6.95
CA HIS A 113 -0.23 -1.53 -7.67
C HIS A 113 -1.46 -2.35 -7.35
N MET A 114 -2.46 -1.69 -6.81
CA MET A 114 -3.74 -2.27 -6.47
C MET A 114 -4.84 -1.43 -7.09
N LYS A 115 -5.77 -2.05 -7.82
CA LYS A 115 -6.91 -1.38 -8.43
C LYS A 115 -8.18 -2.18 -8.25
N ALA A 116 -9.13 -1.60 -7.54
CA ALA A 116 -10.47 -2.15 -7.41
C ALA A 116 -11.23 -1.98 -8.74
N PRO A 117 -12.10 -2.95 -9.10
CA PRO A 117 -12.89 -2.84 -10.32
C PRO A 117 -13.83 -1.63 -10.25
N ALA A 118 -13.94 -0.91 -11.36
CA ALA A 118 -14.88 0.21 -11.47
C ALA A 118 -16.33 -0.30 -11.36
N GLN A 119 -17.17 0.39 -10.58
CA GLN A 119 -18.57 -0.01 -10.36
C GLN A 119 -19.44 0.06 -11.63
N THR A 120 -19.05 0.86 -12.62
CA THR A 120 -19.87 1.17 -13.80
C THR A 120 -19.33 0.59 -15.11
N SER A 121 -18.11 0.06 -15.12
CA SER A 121 -17.44 -0.40 -16.33
C SER A 121 -17.50 -1.92 -16.42
N GLN A 122 -18.46 -2.46 -17.17
CA GLN A 122 -18.42 -3.86 -17.62
C GLN A 122 -17.07 -4.11 -18.31
N GLY A 123 -16.14 -4.77 -17.61
CA GLY A 123 -14.83 -5.16 -18.16
C GLY A 123 -13.60 -4.67 -17.39
N SER A 124 -13.73 -3.81 -16.38
CA SER A 124 -12.59 -3.47 -15.51
C SER A 124 -12.30 -4.66 -14.58
N ARG A 125 -11.14 -5.31 -14.78
CA ARG A 125 -10.68 -6.40 -13.92
C ARG A 125 -9.95 -5.82 -12.71
N PRO A 126 -10.05 -6.44 -11.53
CA PRO A 126 -9.17 -6.11 -10.42
C PRO A 126 -7.71 -6.31 -10.84
N GLU A 127 -6.85 -5.40 -10.43
CA GLU A 127 -5.39 -5.53 -10.58
C GLU A 127 -4.77 -5.55 -9.19
N PHE A 128 -3.88 -6.51 -8.96
CA PHE A 128 -3.11 -6.61 -7.74
C PHE A 128 -1.72 -7.11 -8.12
N LYS A 129 -0.71 -6.28 -7.91
CA LYS A 129 0.69 -6.64 -8.08
C LYS A 129 1.49 -5.98 -6.96
N ALA A 130 2.26 -6.78 -6.23
CA ALA A 130 3.11 -6.27 -5.17
C ALA A 130 4.40 -7.08 -5.15
N GLU A 131 5.52 -6.41 -5.45
CA GLU A 131 6.85 -7.00 -5.58
C GLU A 131 7.88 -6.13 -4.87
N ILE A 132 8.86 -6.78 -4.25
CA ILE A 132 10.04 -6.11 -3.67
C ILE A 132 11.28 -6.69 -4.33
N THR A 133 12.20 -5.81 -4.70
CA THR A 133 13.54 -6.21 -5.14
C THR A 133 14.53 -5.90 -4.04
N TYR A 134 15.34 -6.88 -3.68
CA TYR A 134 16.40 -6.78 -2.67
C TYR A 134 17.78 -6.89 -3.30
N ARG A 135 18.75 -6.27 -2.65
CA ARG A 135 20.18 -6.50 -2.87
C ARG A 135 20.69 -7.54 -1.87
N ASN A 136 21.18 -8.67 -2.38
CA ASN A 136 21.75 -9.74 -1.58
C ASN A 136 23.20 -9.42 -1.19
N ASP A 137 23.77 -10.21 -0.27
CA ASP A 137 25.15 -10.05 0.22
C ASP A 137 26.23 -10.16 -0.88
N ASP A 138 25.91 -10.80 -2.01
CA ASP A 138 26.78 -10.98 -3.17
C ASP A 138 26.57 -9.92 -4.27
N ASP A 139 25.88 -8.82 -3.94
CA ASP A 139 25.44 -7.76 -4.85
C ASP A 139 24.43 -8.18 -5.94
N SER A 140 23.99 -9.45 -5.96
CA SER A 140 22.92 -9.88 -6.86
C SER A 140 21.57 -9.31 -6.44
N LEU A 141 20.63 -9.23 -7.39
CA LEU A 141 19.27 -8.77 -7.15
C LEU A 141 18.30 -9.95 -7.14
N SER A 142 17.40 -9.96 -6.16
CA SER A 142 16.29 -10.92 -6.06
C SER A 142 14.97 -10.16 -6.01
N THR A 143 13.96 -10.63 -6.75
CA THR A 143 12.60 -10.06 -6.70
C THR A 143 11.64 -11.12 -6.18
N GLU A 144 10.81 -10.74 -5.21
CA GLU A 144 9.79 -11.60 -4.61
C GLU A 144 8.45 -10.90 -4.49
N GLY A 145 7.38 -11.69 -4.41
CA GLY A 145 6.03 -11.20 -4.15
C GLY A 145 5.83 -10.82 -2.69
N VAL A 146 5.10 -9.73 -2.44
CA VAL A 146 4.79 -9.26 -1.07
C VAL A 146 3.75 -10.13 -0.39
N PHE A 147 2.74 -10.64 -1.11
CA PHE A 147 1.62 -11.40 -0.55
C PHE A 147 1.46 -12.77 -1.20
#